data_AF-A0A377Z487-F1
#
_entry.id   AF-A0A377Z487-F1
#
_cell.length_a   1.000
_cell.length_b   1.000
_cell.length_c   1.000
_cell.angle_alpha   90.00
_cell.angle_beta   90.00
_cell.angle_gamma   90.00
#
_symmetry.space_group_name_H-M   'P 1'
#
loop_
_entity.id
_entity.type
_entity.pdbx_description
1 polymer ?
#
loop_
_entity_poly.entity_id
_entity_poly.type
_entity_poly.pdbx_seq_one_letter_code
_entity_poly.pdbx_strand_id
1 'polypeptide(L)'
;MSARELQRRIADDWRVTSYSGLQQHGFSGGQDLLPRLDVDAAGVGEVVEEPQLTPHQFPRGAAPGTFLHSLFEELDFTQPVPEGWMAEKLQLSGFDAQWAPVLTDWLGGVLKTRLPGPDIALNQLAARDKQVEMAFYLPIAQLLTAERLDALIRQYDPLSADTPPLDFRQVRGMLKGFIDLVFRHEGRYYLLDYKSNWLGEDREAYTRPAMEQAMRAHRYDLQYQLYSLALHRYLRHRLADYDYDRHFGGVIYLFLRGMDGQEGGQGIFTTRPVRPLIDGLDQLFAGETQEEAS
;
A
#
# COMPACT_ATOMS: atom_id res chain seq x y z
N MET A 1 2.78 50.04 37.60
CA MET A 1 3.33 48.80 37.03
C MET A 1 2.36 48.31 35.98
N SER A 2 2.69 48.38 34.68
CA SER A 2 1.87 47.74 33.64
C SER A 2 2.39 46.32 33.39
N ALA A 3 1.50 45.34 33.54
CA ALA A 3 1.80 43.97 33.17
C ALA A 3 1.77 43.86 31.64
N ARG A 4 2.80 43.25 31.05
CA ARG A 4 2.81 42.88 29.63
C ARG A 4 1.83 41.72 29.43
N GLU A 5 0.74 41.94 28.71
CA GLU A 5 -0.15 40.87 28.27
C GLU A 5 0.53 40.03 27.18
N LEU A 6 0.63 38.72 27.44
CA LEU A 6 1.15 37.75 26.49
C LEU A 6 0.08 37.45 25.43
N GLN A 7 0.11 38.17 24.30
CA GLN A 7 -0.69 37.83 23.12
C GLN A 7 -0.04 36.67 22.35
N ARG A 8 0.00 35.46 22.94
CA ARG A 8 0.40 34.25 22.21
C ARG A 8 -0.85 33.49 21.82
N ARG A 9 -1.21 33.50 20.53
CA ARG A 9 -2.15 32.51 19.98
C ARG A 9 -1.46 31.15 20.02
N ILE A 10 -1.94 30.25 20.86
CA ILE A 10 -1.52 28.85 20.88
C ILE A 10 -2.21 28.18 19.69
N ALA A 11 -1.49 27.98 18.60
CA ALA A 11 -1.86 27.03 17.55
C ALA A 11 -1.18 25.71 17.89
N ASP A 12 -1.98 24.66 18.13
CA ASP A 12 -1.49 23.32 18.47
C ASP A 12 -1.39 22.46 17.20
N ASP A 13 -0.26 22.59 16.52
CA ASP A 13 0.04 21.95 15.25
C ASP A 13 0.80 20.61 15.41
N TRP A 14 1.07 20.18 16.66
CA TRP A 14 1.78 18.93 16.94
C TRP A 14 0.82 17.73 16.99
N ARG A 15 1.00 16.76 16.07
CA ARG A 15 0.14 15.57 15.98
C ARG A 15 0.91 14.33 15.56
N VAL A 16 0.39 13.17 15.92
CA VAL A 16 0.76 11.90 15.26
C VAL A 16 -0.24 11.67 14.14
N THR A 17 0.23 11.60 12.89
CA THR A 17 -0.62 11.34 11.72
C THR A 17 -0.18 10.06 11.02
N SER A 18 -1.07 9.48 10.21
CA SER A 18 -0.77 8.34 9.34
C SER A 18 -0.93 8.77 7.88
N TYR A 19 -0.50 7.92 6.95
CA TYR A 19 -0.75 8.11 5.52
C TYR A 19 -2.23 8.43 5.24
N SER A 20 -3.16 7.65 5.78
CA SER A 20 -4.60 7.89 5.62
C SER A 20 -5.07 9.23 6.19
N GLY A 21 -4.41 9.73 7.24
CA GLY A 21 -4.69 11.05 7.82
C GLY A 21 -4.31 12.23 6.92
N LEU A 22 -3.32 12.06 6.02
CA LEU A 22 -2.96 13.07 5.01
C LEU A 22 -3.94 13.13 3.83
N GLN A 23 -4.83 12.14 3.68
CA GLN A 23 -5.80 12.07 2.58
C GLN A 23 -7.16 12.71 2.90
N GLN A 24 -7.44 13.01 4.18
CA GLN A 24 -8.82 13.12 4.67
C GLN A 24 -9.54 14.48 4.55
N HIS A 25 -9.17 15.38 3.62
CA HIS A 25 -9.99 16.59 3.35
C HIS A 25 -10.58 16.68 1.93
N GLY A 26 -10.47 15.61 1.12
CA GLY A 26 -10.93 15.60 -0.27
C GLY A 26 -12.14 14.73 -0.65
N PHE A 27 -12.94 14.23 0.30
CA PHE A 27 -14.14 13.44 -0.03
C PHE A 27 -15.38 13.92 0.73
N SER A 28 -16.25 14.66 0.03
CA SER A 28 -17.63 14.93 0.42
C SER A 28 -18.58 14.61 -0.74
N GLY A 29 -19.63 13.84 -0.45
CA GLY A 29 -20.71 13.45 -1.36
C GLY A 29 -20.61 11.96 -1.78
N GLY A 30 -21.63 11.13 -1.68
CA GLY A 30 -23.04 11.35 -1.35
C GLY A 30 -23.74 9.98 -1.19
N GLN A 31 -24.98 10.07 -0.75
CA GLN A 31 -25.86 9.00 -0.27
C GLN A 31 -26.35 8.01 -1.33
N ASP A 32 -26.85 6.90 -0.78
CA ASP A 32 -27.87 5.97 -1.29
C ASP A 32 -27.53 5.07 -2.48
N LEU A 33 -27.71 3.76 -2.27
CA LEU A 33 -28.95 3.08 -2.69
C LEU A 33 -28.99 1.66 -2.09
N LEU A 34 -29.99 1.44 -1.23
CA LEU A 34 -30.45 0.11 -0.81
C LEU A 34 -31.10 -0.60 -2.01
N PRO A 35 -30.85 -1.89 -2.27
CA PRO A 35 -31.67 -2.64 -3.20
C PRO A 35 -32.98 -3.09 -2.53
N ARG A 36 -34.09 -2.73 -3.18
CA ARG A 36 -35.43 -3.26 -2.91
C ARG A 36 -35.48 -4.74 -3.29
N LEU A 37 -36.08 -5.54 -2.42
CA LEU A 37 -36.56 -6.89 -2.70
C LEU A 37 -37.78 -6.78 -3.62
N ASP A 38 -37.74 -7.46 -4.76
CA ASP A 38 -38.94 -7.88 -5.48
C ASP A 38 -38.93 -9.40 -5.62
N VAL A 39 -40.09 -9.98 -5.35
CA VAL A 39 -40.38 -11.42 -5.31
C VAL A 39 -41.25 -11.76 -6.51
N ASP A 40 -41.10 -12.99 -6.98
CA ASP A 40 -41.95 -13.78 -7.90
C ASP A 40 -41.66 -13.72 -9.41
N ALA A 41 -41.08 -14.82 -9.92
CA ALA A 41 -41.61 -15.54 -11.09
C ALA A 41 -41.07 -16.98 -11.14
N ALA A 42 -41.98 -17.95 -11.15
CA ALA A 42 -41.71 -19.37 -11.32
C ALA A 42 -41.38 -19.72 -12.78
N GLY A 43 -40.41 -20.62 -13.01
CA GLY A 43 -40.23 -21.23 -14.33
C GLY A 43 -38.92 -22.00 -14.56
N VAL A 44 -39.00 -23.32 -14.48
CA VAL A 44 -38.29 -24.36 -15.26
C VAL A 44 -36.75 -24.36 -15.29
N GLY A 45 -36.19 -25.18 -14.37
CA GLY A 45 -35.02 -26.05 -14.55
C GLY A 45 -33.98 -25.72 -15.62
N GLU A 46 -33.09 -24.78 -15.32
CA GLU A 46 -31.70 -24.85 -15.78
C GLU A 46 -30.86 -25.35 -14.61
N VAL A 47 -30.01 -26.35 -14.88
CA VAL A 47 -28.95 -26.74 -13.96
C VAL A 47 -27.97 -25.58 -13.97
N VAL A 48 -28.16 -24.63 -13.05
CA VAL A 48 -27.19 -23.57 -12.79
C VAL A 48 -25.93 -24.30 -12.33
N GLU A 49 -24.88 -24.34 -13.17
CA GLU A 49 -23.54 -24.65 -12.66
C GLU A 49 -23.32 -23.72 -11.48
N GLU A 50 -23.15 -24.29 -10.27
CA GLU A 50 -22.82 -23.47 -9.11
C GLU A 50 -21.59 -22.64 -9.49
N PRO A 51 -21.66 -21.29 -9.41
CA PRO A 51 -20.56 -20.45 -9.85
C PRO A 51 -19.32 -20.88 -9.07
N GLN A 52 -18.32 -21.41 -9.78
CA GLN A 52 -17.07 -21.83 -9.18
C GLN A 52 -16.48 -20.63 -8.45
N LEU A 53 -16.26 -20.77 -7.14
CA LEU A 53 -15.71 -19.70 -6.31
C LEU A 53 -14.34 -19.27 -6.86
N THR A 54 -14.19 -17.99 -7.18
CA THR A 54 -12.93 -17.40 -7.67
C THR A 54 -12.41 -16.32 -6.73
N PRO A 55 -11.11 -15.97 -6.79
CA PRO A 55 -10.56 -14.83 -6.05
C PRO A 55 -11.31 -13.50 -6.27
N HIS A 56 -11.93 -13.33 -7.44
CA HIS A 56 -12.69 -12.13 -7.81
C HIS A 56 -14.04 -12.04 -7.06
N GLN A 57 -14.57 -13.18 -6.62
CA GLN A 57 -15.83 -13.28 -5.87
C GLN A 57 -15.61 -13.26 -4.35
N PHE A 58 -14.37 -13.39 -3.85
CA PHE A 58 -14.08 -13.27 -2.43
C PHE A 58 -14.58 -11.90 -1.90
N PRO A 59 -15.20 -11.81 -0.70
CA PRO A 59 -15.81 -10.58 -0.20
C PRO A 59 -14.91 -9.35 -0.32
N ARG A 60 -15.54 -8.18 -0.54
CA ARG A 60 -14.85 -6.90 -0.75
C ARG A 60 -14.97 -6.03 0.49
N GLY A 61 -14.05 -5.07 0.63
CA GLY A 61 -14.04 -4.09 1.72
C GLY A 61 -12.86 -4.28 2.67
N ALA A 62 -12.84 -3.45 3.72
CA ALA A 62 -11.72 -3.37 4.65
C ALA A 62 -11.48 -4.67 5.41
N ALA A 63 -12.51 -5.30 5.98
CA ALA A 63 -12.36 -6.52 6.77
C ALA A 63 -11.81 -7.72 5.95
N PRO A 64 -12.33 -8.04 4.76
CA PRO A 64 -11.71 -9.05 3.89
C PRO A 64 -10.29 -8.67 3.45
N GLY A 65 -10.02 -7.38 3.22
CA GLY A 65 -8.67 -6.88 2.92
C GLY A 65 -7.69 -7.17 4.05
N THR A 66 -8.01 -6.77 5.28
CA THR A 66 -7.20 -7.04 6.47
C THR A 66 -6.95 -8.53 6.68
N PHE A 67 -7.97 -9.36 6.45
CA PHE A 67 -7.81 -10.81 6.50
C PHE A 67 -6.78 -11.30 5.47
N LEU A 68 -6.81 -10.81 4.23
CA LEU A 68 -5.81 -11.20 3.24
C LEU A 68 -4.39 -10.78 3.65
N HIS A 69 -4.20 -9.61 4.25
CA HIS A 69 -2.89 -9.18 4.76
C HIS A 69 -2.39 -10.10 5.87
N SER A 70 -3.26 -10.48 6.83
CA SER A 70 -2.86 -11.36 7.93
C SER A 70 -2.37 -12.73 7.45
N LEU A 71 -2.87 -13.22 6.31
CA LEU A 71 -2.35 -14.46 5.72
C LEU A 71 -0.87 -14.35 5.35
N PHE A 72 -0.43 -13.21 4.78
CA PHE A 72 0.97 -12.98 4.43
C PHE A 72 1.85 -12.63 5.65
N GLU A 73 1.24 -12.12 6.72
CA GLU A 73 1.93 -11.85 7.99
C GLU A 73 2.36 -13.13 8.70
N GLU A 74 1.48 -14.13 8.72
CA GLU A 74 1.68 -15.34 9.51
C GLU A 74 2.36 -16.48 8.74
N LEU A 75 2.29 -16.48 7.41
CA LEU A 75 2.77 -17.59 6.59
C LEU A 75 4.29 -17.56 6.39
N ASP A 76 4.93 -18.73 6.52
CA ASP A 76 6.25 -18.97 5.96
C ASP A 76 6.15 -19.18 4.45
N PHE A 77 6.59 -18.18 3.68
CA PHE A 77 6.52 -18.17 2.22
C PHE A 77 7.27 -19.36 1.59
N THR A 78 8.28 -19.91 2.28
CA THR A 78 9.13 -20.98 1.74
C THR A 78 8.50 -22.37 1.85
N GLN A 79 7.41 -22.50 2.61
CA GLN A 79 6.72 -23.76 2.84
C GLN A 79 5.35 -23.78 2.14
N PRO A 80 4.81 -24.97 1.81
CA PRO A 80 3.43 -25.07 1.39
C PRO A 80 2.49 -24.59 2.52
N VAL A 81 1.31 -24.09 2.14
CA VAL A 81 0.26 -23.74 3.10
C VAL A 81 -0.10 -25.00 3.91
N PRO A 82 -0.05 -24.98 5.25
CA PRO A 82 -0.34 -26.16 6.05
C PRO A 82 -1.79 -26.63 5.87
N GLU A 83 -1.99 -27.94 5.92
CA GLU A 83 -3.33 -28.53 5.83
C GLU A 83 -4.23 -28.02 6.97
N GLY A 84 -5.47 -27.66 6.63
CA GLY A 84 -6.46 -27.13 7.59
C GLY A 84 -6.25 -25.67 8.03
N TRP A 85 -5.05 -25.11 7.85
CA TRP A 85 -4.72 -23.74 8.31
C TRP A 85 -5.61 -22.66 7.68
N MET A 86 -5.86 -22.74 6.37
CA MET A 86 -6.72 -21.75 5.69
C MET A 86 -8.16 -21.78 6.21
N ALA A 87 -8.70 -22.98 6.45
CA ALA A 87 -10.06 -23.15 6.99
C ALA A 87 -10.17 -22.59 8.41
N GLU A 88 -9.16 -22.83 9.25
CA GLU A 88 -9.06 -22.24 10.58
C GLU A 88 -9.03 -20.71 10.52
N LYS A 89 -8.20 -20.13 9.65
CA LYS A 89 -8.09 -18.67 9.48
C LYS A 89 -9.38 -18.02 9.00
N LEU A 90 -10.07 -18.65 8.05
CA LEU A 90 -11.39 -18.23 7.60
C LEU A 90 -12.40 -18.22 8.75
N GLN A 91 -12.47 -19.32 9.51
CA GLN A 91 -13.40 -19.46 10.62
C GLN A 91 -13.16 -18.42 11.71
N LEU A 92 -11.89 -18.21 12.12
CA LEU A 92 -11.52 -17.20 13.11
C LEU A 92 -11.85 -15.77 12.67
N SER A 93 -11.85 -15.52 11.36
CA SER A 93 -12.12 -14.21 10.76
C SER A 93 -13.58 -14.03 10.35
N GLY A 94 -14.45 -15.02 10.61
CA GLY A 94 -15.88 -14.96 10.31
C GLY A 94 -16.23 -15.18 8.83
N PHE A 95 -15.34 -15.79 8.05
CA PHE A 95 -15.59 -16.17 6.67
C PHE A 95 -15.92 -17.67 6.55
N ASP A 96 -16.66 -18.02 5.51
CA ASP A 96 -17.07 -19.41 5.25
C ASP A 96 -15.88 -20.29 4.86
N ALA A 97 -15.78 -21.48 5.47
CA ALA A 97 -14.72 -22.45 5.21
C ALA A 97 -14.74 -22.98 3.76
N GLN A 98 -15.86 -22.84 3.02
CA GLN A 98 -15.92 -23.20 1.60
C GLN A 98 -14.90 -22.44 0.73
N TRP A 99 -14.41 -21.28 1.19
CA TRP A 99 -13.36 -20.51 0.51
C TRP A 99 -11.96 -21.13 0.62
N ALA A 100 -11.75 -22.08 1.54
CA ALA A 100 -10.42 -22.57 1.87
C ALA A 100 -9.63 -23.15 0.68
N PRO A 101 -10.21 -23.97 -0.22
CA PRO A 101 -9.50 -24.48 -1.39
C PRO A 101 -9.05 -23.35 -2.32
N VAL A 102 -9.97 -22.45 -2.67
CA VAL A 102 -9.73 -21.34 -3.61
C VAL A 102 -8.67 -20.37 -3.08
N LEU A 103 -8.73 -20.01 -1.80
CA LEU A 103 -7.75 -19.12 -1.19
C LEU A 103 -6.38 -19.79 -1.03
N THR A 104 -6.34 -21.10 -0.75
CA THR A 104 -5.08 -21.84 -0.65
C THR A 104 -4.36 -21.86 -2.00
N ASP A 105 -5.08 -22.19 -3.06
CA ASP A 105 -4.53 -22.23 -4.42
C ASP A 105 -4.10 -20.84 -4.89
N TRP A 106 -4.94 -19.83 -4.63
CA TRP A 106 -4.64 -18.44 -4.98
C TRP A 106 -3.41 -17.91 -4.24
N LEU A 107 -3.31 -18.12 -2.93
CA LEU A 107 -2.15 -17.74 -2.13
C LEU A 107 -0.89 -18.44 -2.64
N GLY A 108 -0.97 -19.73 -2.95
CA GLY A 108 0.12 -20.49 -3.56
C GLY A 108 0.55 -19.92 -4.92
N GLY A 109 -0.40 -19.50 -5.75
CA GLY A 109 -0.14 -18.83 -7.03
C GLY A 109 0.58 -17.49 -6.85
N VAL A 110 0.09 -16.64 -5.95
CA VAL A 110 0.72 -15.35 -5.62
C VAL A 110 2.17 -15.56 -5.16
N LEU A 111 2.41 -16.51 -4.26
CA LEU A 111 3.74 -16.75 -3.71
C LEU A 111 4.75 -17.26 -4.74
N LYS A 112 4.29 -17.99 -5.77
CA LYS A 112 5.12 -18.51 -6.87
C LYS A 112 5.30 -17.52 -8.02
N THR A 113 4.49 -16.47 -8.08
CA THR A 113 4.55 -15.49 -9.17
C THR A 113 5.87 -14.73 -9.11
N ARG A 114 6.57 -14.66 -10.23
CA ARG A 114 7.84 -13.97 -10.34
C ARG A 114 7.64 -12.45 -10.38
N LEU A 115 8.31 -11.73 -9.48
CA LEU A 115 8.14 -10.29 -9.35
C LEU A 115 9.01 -9.55 -10.39
N PRO A 116 8.43 -8.70 -11.25
CA PRO A 116 9.18 -7.92 -12.24
C PRO A 116 10.07 -6.89 -11.54
N GLY A 117 11.32 -6.78 -11.98
CA GLY A 117 12.35 -5.97 -11.32
C GLY A 117 13.37 -6.86 -10.61
N PRO A 118 13.09 -7.36 -9.40
CA PRO A 118 14.02 -8.25 -8.69
C PRO A 118 14.10 -9.66 -9.28
N ASP A 119 13.19 -10.06 -10.17
CA ASP A 119 13.18 -11.38 -10.82
C ASP A 119 13.18 -12.59 -9.87
N ILE A 120 12.53 -12.41 -8.70
CA ILE A 120 12.37 -13.39 -7.62
C ILE A 120 10.88 -13.57 -7.29
N ALA A 121 10.50 -14.75 -6.79
CA ALA A 121 9.17 -15.02 -6.24
C ALA A 121 9.16 -14.94 -4.70
N LEU A 122 8.00 -14.66 -4.10
CA LEU A 122 7.90 -14.52 -2.63
C LEU A 122 8.29 -15.81 -1.90
N ASN A 123 8.01 -16.98 -2.48
CA ASN A 123 8.37 -18.27 -1.89
C ASN A 123 9.88 -18.57 -1.88
N GLN A 124 10.70 -17.72 -2.52
CA GLN A 124 12.15 -17.81 -2.49
C GLN A 124 12.77 -16.90 -1.41
N LEU A 125 11.95 -16.10 -0.71
CA LEU A 125 12.40 -15.19 0.33
C LEU A 125 12.50 -15.91 1.69
N ALA A 126 13.73 -16.21 2.10
CA ALA A 126 14.01 -16.72 3.42
C ALA A 126 13.69 -15.68 4.51
N ALA A 127 13.35 -16.15 5.72
CA ALA A 127 13.01 -15.27 6.86
C ALA A 127 14.07 -14.19 7.18
N ARG A 128 15.36 -14.48 6.95
CA ARG A 128 16.47 -13.52 7.17
C ARG A 128 16.54 -12.40 6.12
N ASP A 129 15.91 -12.60 4.97
CA ASP A 129 15.94 -11.72 3.81
C ASP A 129 14.61 -10.96 3.66
N LYS A 130 13.69 -11.10 4.62
CA LYS A 130 12.44 -10.35 4.67
C LYS A 130 12.13 -9.81 6.07
N GLN A 131 11.43 -8.69 6.12
CA GLN A 131 10.80 -8.14 7.30
C GLN A 131 9.33 -7.90 6.95
N VAL A 132 8.45 -8.64 7.60
CA VAL A 132 7.00 -8.47 7.46
C VAL A 132 6.54 -7.40 8.45
N GLU A 133 5.54 -6.63 8.03
CA GLU A 133 4.88 -5.57 8.81
C GLU A 133 5.88 -4.61 9.49
N MET A 134 6.73 -3.97 8.68
CA MET A 134 7.73 -3.04 9.20
C MET A 134 7.08 -1.71 9.61
N ALA A 135 6.88 -1.52 10.91
CA ALA A 135 6.47 -0.24 11.48
C ALA A 135 7.57 0.82 11.34
N PHE A 136 7.19 2.05 11.02
CA PHE A 136 8.11 3.19 10.99
C PHE A 136 7.52 4.46 11.61
N TYR A 137 8.43 5.35 12.00
CA TYR A 137 8.12 6.69 12.49
C TYR A 137 9.01 7.69 11.76
N LEU A 138 8.38 8.62 11.05
CA LEU A 138 9.05 9.70 10.35
C LEU A 138 8.80 11.02 11.08
N PRO A 139 9.83 11.63 11.70
CA PRO A 139 9.68 12.95 12.30
C PRO A 139 9.45 14.01 11.22
N ILE A 140 8.46 14.87 11.46
CA ILE A 140 8.15 16.06 10.68
C ILE A 140 8.64 17.24 11.50
N ALA A 141 9.91 17.60 11.33
CA ALA A 141 10.61 18.56 12.19
C ALA A 141 10.13 20.01 11.99
N GLN A 142 9.74 20.36 10.77
CA GLN A 142 9.17 21.66 10.42
C GLN A 142 7.73 21.54 9.95
N LEU A 143 7.08 22.68 9.73
CA LEU A 143 5.70 22.73 9.26
C LEU A 143 5.62 22.20 7.83
N LEU A 144 5.10 20.98 7.68
CA LEU A 144 4.84 20.39 6.38
C LEU A 144 3.51 20.95 5.85
N THR A 145 3.55 21.60 4.70
CA THR A 145 2.35 22.12 4.03
C THR A 145 2.01 21.26 2.83
N ALA A 146 0.71 21.20 2.49
CA ALA A 146 0.23 20.41 1.38
C ALA A 146 0.81 20.90 0.05
N GLU A 147 0.92 22.22 -0.13
CA GLU A 147 1.42 22.84 -1.36
C GLU A 147 2.88 22.48 -1.64
N ARG A 148 3.74 22.53 -0.60
CA ARG A 148 5.17 22.20 -0.75
C ARG A 148 5.38 20.73 -1.08
N LEU A 149 4.65 19.85 -0.41
CA LEU A 149 4.72 18.42 -0.66
C LEU A 149 4.18 18.09 -2.05
N ASP A 150 3.01 18.64 -2.41
CA ASP A 150 2.35 18.43 -3.70
C ASP A 150 3.22 18.90 -4.87
N ALA A 151 3.82 20.09 -4.78
CA ALA A 151 4.74 20.61 -5.80
C ALA A 151 5.94 19.68 -6.02
N LEU A 152 6.55 19.18 -4.94
CA LEU A 152 7.71 18.29 -5.02
C LEU A 152 7.35 16.94 -5.67
N ILE A 153 6.25 16.31 -5.23
CA ILE A 153 5.90 14.97 -5.73
C ILE A 153 5.47 15.02 -7.20
N ARG A 154 4.75 16.07 -7.62
CA ARG A 154 4.34 16.26 -9.02
C ARG A 154 5.52 16.50 -9.96
N GLN A 155 6.59 17.13 -9.48
CA GLN A 155 7.77 17.39 -10.28
C GLN A 155 8.46 16.09 -10.72
N TYR A 156 8.46 15.08 -9.86
CA TYR A 156 9.28 13.88 -10.04
C TYR A 156 8.49 12.60 -10.29
N ASP A 157 7.18 12.57 -10.02
CA ASP A 157 6.36 11.39 -10.21
C ASP A 157 5.20 11.62 -11.20
N PRO A 158 5.15 10.86 -12.32
CA PRO A 158 4.09 10.97 -13.31
C PRO A 158 2.69 10.63 -12.79
N LEU A 159 2.55 9.73 -11.81
CA LEU A 159 1.23 9.44 -11.24
C LEU A 159 0.77 10.61 -10.40
N SER A 160 1.63 11.15 -9.53
CA SER A 160 1.32 12.32 -8.72
C SER A 160 0.94 13.54 -9.58
N ALA A 161 1.60 13.73 -10.74
CA ALA A 161 1.29 14.81 -11.67
C ALA A 161 -0.19 14.84 -12.11
N ASP A 162 -0.82 13.68 -12.21
CA ASP A 162 -2.22 13.48 -12.64
C ASP A 162 -3.18 13.17 -11.47
N THR A 163 -2.85 13.61 -10.25
CA THR A 163 -3.74 13.48 -9.08
C THR A 163 -4.36 14.82 -8.67
N PRO A 164 -5.49 14.82 -7.94
CA PRO A 164 -5.98 16.03 -7.27
C PRO A 164 -4.93 16.61 -6.31
N PRO A 165 -4.84 17.94 -6.14
CA PRO A 165 -3.95 18.58 -5.18
C PRO A 165 -4.10 17.98 -3.78
N LEU A 166 -2.99 17.84 -3.07
CA LEU A 166 -3.05 17.53 -1.65
C LEU A 166 -3.78 18.65 -0.90
N ASP A 167 -4.69 18.27 -0.02
CA ASP A 167 -5.36 19.17 0.90
C ASP A 167 -5.31 18.53 2.29
N PHE A 168 -4.35 18.97 3.10
CA PHE A 168 -4.24 18.59 4.49
C PHE A 168 -3.83 19.80 5.33
N ARG A 169 -4.33 19.85 6.57
CA ARG A 169 -3.91 20.86 7.53
C ARG A 169 -2.43 20.69 7.82
N GLN A 170 -1.70 21.80 7.84
CA GLN A 170 -0.27 21.82 8.11
C GLN A 170 0.08 20.98 9.34
N VAL A 171 1.09 20.12 9.21
CA VAL A 171 1.43 19.13 10.24
C VAL A 171 2.84 19.38 10.74
N ARG A 172 3.01 19.38 12.06
CA ARG A 172 4.28 19.07 12.75
C ARG A 172 4.06 17.84 13.59
N GLY A 173 5.05 16.95 13.70
CA GLY A 173 4.73 15.68 14.33
C GLY A 173 5.61 14.49 14.05
N MET A 174 4.96 13.35 14.15
CA MET A 174 5.43 12.07 13.67
C MET A 174 4.42 11.53 12.67
N LEU A 175 4.91 11.08 11.52
CA LEU A 175 4.17 10.23 10.61
C LEU A 175 4.44 8.77 10.98
N LYS A 176 3.40 8.05 11.39
CA LYS A 176 3.44 6.61 11.63
C LYS A 176 2.90 5.85 10.43
N GLY A 177 3.54 4.75 10.06
CA GLY A 177 3.03 3.83 9.06
C GLY A 177 3.58 2.42 9.24
N PHE A 178 3.08 1.53 8.40
CA PHE A 178 3.46 0.12 8.34
C PHE A 178 3.65 -0.26 6.87
N ILE A 179 4.79 -0.87 6.57
CA ILE A 179 5.07 -1.45 5.26
C ILE A 179 4.79 -2.94 5.36
N ASP A 180 3.92 -3.47 4.50
CA ASP A 180 3.52 -4.88 4.57
C ASP A 180 4.73 -5.82 4.47
N LEU A 181 5.62 -5.56 3.52
CA LEU A 181 6.82 -6.35 3.33
C LEU A 181 8.00 -5.49 2.88
N VAL A 182 9.12 -5.62 3.59
CA VAL A 182 10.45 -5.22 3.09
C VAL A 182 11.24 -6.49 2.84
N PHE A 183 11.85 -6.64 1.68
CA PHE A 183 12.75 -7.77 1.44
C PHE A 183 14.04 -7.34 0.75
N ARG A 184 15.05 -8.19 0.88
CA ARG A 184 16.37 -8.01 0.28
C ARG A 184 16.62 -9.09 -0.76
N HIS A 185 17.04 -8.68 -1.94
CA HIS A 185 17.48 -9.57 -3.00
C HIS A 185 18.70 -8.97 -3.70
N GLU A 186 19.76 -9.76 -3.88
CA GLU A 186 21.01 -9.33 -4.54
C GLU A 186 21.58 -7.98 -4.04
N GLY A 187 21.51 -7.75 -2.71
CA GLY A 187 22.00 -6.52 -2.08
C GLY A 187 21.10 -5.29 -2.25
N ARG A 188 19.95 -5.43 -2.91
CA ARG A 188 18.91 -4.40 -3.06
C ARG A 188 17.73 -4.67 -2.14
N TYR A 189 17.13 -3.62 -1.62
CA TYR A 189 15.97 -3.64 -0.74
C TYR A 189 14.73 -3.16 -1.48
N TYR A 190 13.64 -3.89 -1.32
CA TYR A 190 12.38 -3.65 -2.02
C TYR A 190 11.26 -3.44 -1.01
N LEU A 191 10.38 -2.50 -1.33
CA LEU A 191 9.10 -2.30 -0.66
C LEU A 191 8.04 -3.10 -1.40
N LEU A 192 7.20 -3.82 -0.67
CA LEU A 192 6.05 -4.50 -1.21
C LEU A 192 4.81 -4.25 -0.35
N ASP A 193 3.70 -3.96 -1.02
CA ASP A 193 2.39 -3.68 -0.40
C ASP A 193 1.31 -4.50 -1.13
N TYR A 194 0.43 -5.13 -0.36
CA TYR A 194 -0.65 -5.97 -0.87
C TYR A 194 -1.93 -5.14 -1.04
N LYS A 195 -2.61 -5.32 -2.16
CA LYS A 195 -3.85 -4.60 -2.49
C LYS A 195 -4.94 -5.58 -2.88
N SER A 196 -6.06 -5.56 -2.17
CA SER A 196 -7.25 -6.38 -2.47
C SER A 196 -8.30 -5.63 -3.30
N ASN A 197 -7.92 -4.52 -3.94
CA ASN A 197 -8.81 -3.68 -4.74
C ASN A 197 -9.46 -4.51 -5.86
N TRP A 198 -10.72 -4.19 -6.16
CA TRP A 198 -11.46 -4.82 -7.24
C TRP A 198 -11.42 -3.92 -8.47
N LEU A 199 -10.83 -4.42 -9.57
CA LEU A 199 -10.72 -3.68 -10.84
C LEU A 199 -11.63 -4.22 -11.95
N GLY A 200 -12.20 -5.42 -11.75
CA GLY A 200 -13.14 -6.06 -12.68
C GLY A 200 -13.35 -7.54 -12.35
N GLU A 201 -14.08 -8.23 -13.21
CA GLU A 201 -14.60 -9.58 -12.97
C GLU A 201 -13.53 -10.68 -13.08
N ASP A 202 -12.42 -10.38 -13.77
CA ASP A 202 -11.37 -11.33 -14.09
C ASP A 202 -9.97 -10.68 -14.07
N ARG A 203 -8.97 -11.51 -14.39
CA ARG A 203 -7.56 -11.12 -14.44
C ARG A 203 -7.31 -10.02 -15.47
N GLU A 204 -8.01 -10.07 -16.59
CA GLU A 204 -7.89 -9.19 -17.74
C GLU A 204 -8.21 -7.73 -17.35
N ALA A 205 -9.02 -7.51 -16.32
CA ALA A 205 -9.28 -6.19 -15.76
C ALA A 205 -8.07 -5.53 -15.06
N TYR A 206 -7.07 -6.30 -14.62
CA TYR A 206 -5.91 -5.81 -13.86
C TYR A 206 -4.75 -5.38 -14.77
N THR A 207 -5.08 -4.64 -15.82
CA THR A 207 -4.10 -4.07 -16.74
C THR A 207 -3.28 -2.95 -16.09
N ARG A 208 -2.12 -2.63 -16.67
CA ARG A 208 -1.29 -1.51 -16.22
C ARG A 208 -2.07 -0.18 -16.13
N PRO A 209 -2.86 0.25 -17.14
CA PRO A 209 -3.65 1.48 -17.02
C PRO A 209 -4.71 1.44 -15.90
N ALA A 210 -5.40 0.31 -15.72
CA ALA A 210 -6.40 0.16 -14.67
C ALA A 210 -5.78 0.23 -13.27
N MET A 211 -4.63 -0.44 -13.08
CA MET A 211 -3.87 -0.34 -11.83
C MET A 211 -3.36 1.09 -11.58
N GLU A 212 -2.84 1.78 -12.59
CA GLU A 212 -2.40 3.17 -12.45
C GLU A 212 -3.56 4.12 -12.07
N GLN A 213 -4.76 3.91 -12.62
CA GLN A 213 -5.95 4.64 -12.22
C GLN A 213 -6.29 4.39 -10.75
N ALA A 214 -6.24 3.13 -10.29
CA ALA A 214 -6.45 2.80 -8.89
C ALA A 214 -5.37 3.41 -7.98
N MET A 215 -4.10 3.41 -8.40
CA MET A 215 -2.99 4.06 -7.70
C MET A 215 -3.27 5.56 -7.49
N ARG A 216 -3.73 6.26 -8.53
CA ARG A 216 -4.11 7.68 -8.44
C ARG A 216 -5.34 7.89 -7.55
N ALA A 217 -6.39 7.11 -7.75
CA ALA A 217 -7.66 7.26 -7.03
C ALA A 217 -7.49 7.10 -5.50
N HIS A 218 -6.62 6.18 -5.08
CA HIS A 218 -6.35 5.91 -3.66
C HIS A 218 -5.11 6.62 -3.12
N ARG A 219 -4.51 7.52 -3.91
CA ARG A 219 -3.24 8.23 -3.65
C ARG A 219 -2.06 7.34 -3.24
N TYR A 220 -2.03 6.10 -3.71
CA TYR A 220 -0.93 5.18 -3.44
C TYR A 220 0.41 5.70 -3.97
N ASP A 221 0.40 6.71 -4.86
CA ASP A 221 1.56 7.54 -5.19
C ASP A 221 2.24 8.10 -3.95
N LEU A 222 1.49 8.83 -3.12
CA LEU A 222 1.99 9.41 -1.90
C LEU A 222 2.42 8.32 -0.89
N GLN A 223 1.70 7.19 -0.86
CA GLN A 223 2.02 6.08 0.04
C GLN A 223 3.43 5.56 -0.22
N TYR A 224 3.73 5.15 -1.46
CA TYR A 224 5.04 4.56 -1.73
C TYR A 224 6.18 5.57 -1.61
N GLN A 225 5.92 6.86 -1.83
CA GLN A 225 6.92 7.92 -1.67
C GLN A 225 7.33 8.06 -0.20
N LEU A 226 6.35 8.11 0.70
CA LEU A 226 6.58 8.18 2.15
C LEU A 226 7.22 6.90 2.68
N TYR A 227 6.80 5.73 2.18
CA TYR A 227 7.40 4.45 2.57
C TYR A 227 8.84 4.34 2.07
N SER A 228 9.13 4.85 0.87
CA SER A 228 10.48 4.93 0.33
C SER A 228 11.37 5.84 1.16
N LEU A 229 10.87 7.01 1.60
CA LEU A 229 11.60 7.87 2.52
C LEU A 229 11.88 7.17 3.87
N ALA A 230 10.88 6.47 4.42
CA ALA A 230 11.04 5.73 5.67
C ALA A 230 12.12 4.66 5.55
N LEU A 231 12.07 3.83 4.51
CA LEU A 231 13.07 2.80 4.26
C LEU A 231 14.43 3.42 3.96
N HIS A 232 14.50 4.51 3.20
CA HIS A 232 15.73 5.23 2.90
C HIS A 232 16.45 5.70 4.17
N ARG A 233 15.74 6.37 5.08
CA ARG A 233 16.29 6.80 6.38
C ARG A 233 16.70 5.61 7.25
N TYR A 234 15.87 4.56 7.27
CA TYR A 234 16.17 3.35 8.02
C TYR A 234 17.46 2.68 7.54
N LEU A 235 17.61 2.48 6.24
CA LEU A 235 18.80 1.85 5.65
C LEU A 235 20.05 2.73 5.83
N ARG A 236 19.93 4.04 5.65
CA ARG A 236 21.03 5.00 5.92
C ARG A 236 21.53 4.91 7.36
N HIS A 237 20.64 4.65 8.32
CA HIS A 237 21.01 4.49 9.72
C HIS A 237 21.62 3.11 10.03
N ARG A 238 21.24 2.06 9.29
CA ARG A 238 21.63 0.67 9.56
C ARG A 238 22.86 0.20 8.78
N LEU A 239 23.08 0.74 7.58
CA LEU A 239 24.15 0.32 6.67
C LEU A 239 25.23 1.42 6.62
N ALA A 240 26.47 1.05 6.93
CA ALA A 240 27.58 2.00 7.05
C ALA A 240 27.93 2.71 5.73
N ASP A 241 27.77 2.04 4.60
CA ASP A 241 28.09 2.53 3.25
C ASP A 241 26.84 2.63 2.37
N TYR A 242 25.71 2.99 2.98
CA TYR A 242 24.44 3.13 2.28
C TYR A 242 24.50 4.17 1.14
N ASP A 243 24.06 3.74 -0.02
CA ASP A 243 23.79 4.55 -1.21
C ASP A 243 22.42 4.17 -1.79
N TYR A 244 21.60 5.17 -2.13
CA TYR A 244 20.25 4.94 -2.64
C TYR A 244 20.24 4.16 -3.96
N ASP A 245 21.15 4.49 -4.87
CA ASP A 245 21.18 3.90 -6.21
C ASP A 245 21.68 2.46 -6.23
N ARG A 246 22.56 2.13 -5.29
CA ARG A 246 23.06 0.79 -5.08
C ARG A 246 22.07 -0.10 -4.31
N HIS A 247 21.47 0.39 -3.23
CA HIS A 247 20.73 -0.48 -2.30
C HIS A 247 19.22 -0.38 -2.40
N PHE A 248 18.63 0.71 -2.92
CA PHE A 248 17.18 0.79 -3.06
C PHE A 248 16.74 0.19 -4.41
N GLY A 249 16.04 -0.95 -4.33
CA GLY A 249 15.63 -1.77 -5.46
C GLY A 249 14.33 -1.30 -6.12
N GLY A 250 13.39 -0.77 -5.34
CA GLY A 250 12.12 -0.27 -5.86
C GLY A 250 10.94 -0.60 -4.97
N VAL A 251 9.75 -0.37 -5.52
CA VAL A 251 8.45 -0.53 -4.89
C VAL A 251 7.59 -1.44 -5.75
N ILE A 252 6.89 -2.37 -5.11
CA ILE A 252 6.03 -3.38 -5.74
C ILE A 252 4.66 -3.33 -5.06
N TYR A 253 3.60 -3.18 -5.84
CA TYR A 253 2.22 -3.26 -5.38
C TYR A 253 1.60 -4.50 -6.00
N LEU A 254 1.12 -5.41 -5.16
CA LEU A 254 0.45 -6.63 -5.59
C LEU A 254 -1.06 -6.45 -5.49
N PHE A 255 -1.71 -6.17 -6.62
CA PHE A 255 -3.16 -6.23 -6.74
C PHE A 255 -3.57 -7.71 -6.78
N LEU A 256 -3.71 -8.30 -5.59
CA LEU A 256 -3.84 -9.74 -5.37
C LEU A 256 -4.86 -10.39 -6.30
N ARG A 257 -6.01 -9.73 -6.51
CA ARG A 257 -7.12 -10.30 -7.30
C ARG A 257 -6.75 -10.49 -8.78
N GLY A 258 -5.84 -9.67 -9.30
CA GLY A 258 -5.31 -9.82 -10.66
C GLY A 258 -4.20 -10.87 -10.79
N MET A 259 -3.78 -11.47 -9.67
CA MET A 259 -2.73 -12.49 -9.65
C MET A 259 -3.35 -13.88 -9.51
N ASP A 260 -3.00 -14.76 -10.44
CA ASP A 260 -3.52 -16.13 -10.58
C ASP A 260 -2.39 -17.17 -10.65
N GLY A 261 -1.14 -16.76 -10.39
CA GLY A 261 0.04 -17.62 -10.50
C GLY A 261 0.59 -17.77 -11.92
N GLN A 262 -0.05 -17.20 -12.94
CA GLN A 262 0.48 -17.22 -14.30
C GLN A 262 1.57 -16.15 -14.49
N GLU A 263 2.50 -16.44 -15.40
CA GLU A 263 3.50 -15.46 -15.82
C GLU A 263 2.85 -14.25 -16.54
N GLY A 264 3.60 -13.15 -16.69
CA GLY A 264 3.17 -11.94 -17.39
C GLY A 264 2.98 -10.70 -16.52
N GLY A 265 3.07 -10.84 -15.19
CA GLY A 265 3.07 -9.69 -14.27
C GLY A 265 1.73 -8.94 -14.15
N GLN A 266 0.63 -9.54 -14.62
CA GLN A 266 -0.71 -8.99 -14.40
C GLN A 266 -0.99 -8.88 -12.89
N GLY A 267 -1.66 -7.79 -12.47
CA GLY A 267 -1.86 -7.51 -11.06
C GLY A 267 -0.61 -7.02 -10.32
N ILE A 268 0.51 -6.81 -11.00
CA ILE A 268 1.73 -6.28 -10.40
C ILE A 268 2.03 -4.89 -10.93
N PHE A 269 2.03 -3.90 -10.03
CA PHE A 269 2.51 -2.56 -10.32
C PHE A 269 3.89 -2.37 -9.71
N THR A 270 4.83 -1.81 -10.47
CA THR A 270 6.17 -1.49 -9.98
C THR A 270 6.57 -0.06 -10.32
N THR A 271 7.32 0.54 -9.41
CA THR A 271 7.95 1.85 -9.59
C THR A 271 9.24 1.93 -8.79
N ARG A 272 10.12 2.87 -9.15
CA ARG A 272 11.28 3.23 -8.36
C ARG A 272 11.36 4.75 -8.29
N PRO A 273 11.00 5.37 -7.16
CA PRO A 273 11.17 6.80 -6.96
C PRO A 273 12.59 7.23 -7.34
N VAL A 274 12.71 8.37 -8.03
CA VAL A 274 14.02 8.90 -8.39
C VAL A 274 14.70 9.50 -7.17
N ARG A 275 16.03 9.41 -7.11
CA ARG A 275 16.81 9.93 -5.97
C ARG A 275 16.47 11.39 -5.61
N PRO A 276 16.35 12.34 -6.57
CA PRO A 276 15.98 13.72 -6.25
C PRO A 276 14.65 13.87 -5.50
N LEU A 277 13.67 12.99 -5.77
CA LEU A 277 12.40 12.98 -5.04
C LEU A 277 12.62 12.57 -3.58
N ILE A 278 13.38 11.51 -3.35
CA ILE A 278 13.65 11.01 -2.00
C ILE A 278 14.49 12.01 -1.20
N ASP A 279 15.53 12.59 -1.80
CA ASP A 279 16.37 13.60 -1.17
C ASP A 279 15.55 14.88 -0.87
N GLY A 280 14.67 15.30 -1.78
CA GLY A 280 13.76 16.44 -1.56
C GLY A 280 12.75 16.17 -0.44
N LEU A 281 12.19 14.96 -0.36
CA LEU A 281 11.29 14.55 0.72
C LEU A 281 12.05 14.51 2.06
N ASP A 282 13.28 14.02 2.06
CA ASP A 282 14.15 13.98 3.25
C ASP A 282 14.39 15.39 3.80
N GLN A 283 14.76 16.33 2.93
CA GLN A 283 14.95 17.74 3.29
C GLN A 283 13.66 18.39 3.78
N LEU A 284 12.54 18.15 3.09
CA LEU A 284 11.24 18.71 3.45
C LEU A 284 10.79 18.25 4.86
N PHE A 285 11.08 17.01 5.23
CA PHE A 285 10.77 16.46 6.55
C PHE A 285 11.80 16.84 7.63
N ALA A 286 13.07 17.02 7.27
CA ALA A 286 14.14 17.47 8.16
C ALA A 286 14.07 18.98 8.48
N GLY A 287 13.50 19.78 7.57
CA GLY A 287 13.43 21.23 7.73
C GLY A 287 14.69 21.97 7.27
N GLU A 288 15.53 21.35 6.44
CA GLU A 288 16.66 22.06 5.84
C GLU A 288 16.10 23.05 4.81
N THR A 289 16.11 24.33 5.18
CA THR A 289 15.79 25.40 4.24
C THR A 289 17.06 25.59 3.43
N GLN A 290 17.00 25.48 2.10
CA GLN A 290 18.02 26.11 1.27
C GLN A 290 17.95 27.60 1.62
N GLU A 291 18.95 28.10 2.34
CA GLU A 291 19.19 29.54 2.40
C GLU A 291 19.42 29.98 0.96
N GLU A 292 18.40 30.61 0.37
CA GLU A 292 18.60 31.39 -0.84
C GLU A 292 19.65 32.45 -0.51
N ALA A 293 20.86 32.26 -1.01
CA ALA A 293 21.90 33.27 -0.94
C ALA A 293 21.38 34.51 -1.70
N SER A 294 20.96 35.52 -0.94
CA SER A 294 20.74 36.90 -1.37
C SER A 294 21.68 37.82 -0.63
#